data_AF-A0ABD1K950-F1
#
_entry.id   AF-A0ABD1K950-F1
#
_cell.length_a   1.000
_cell.length_b   1.000
_cell.length_c   1.000
_cell.angle_alpha   90.00
_cell.angle_beta   90.00
_cell.angle_gamma   90.00
#
_symmetry.space_group_name_H-M   'P 1'
#
loop_
_entity.id
_entity.type
_entity.pdbx_description
1 polymer ?
#
loop_
_entity_poly.entity_id
_entity_poly.type
_entity_poly.pdbx_seq_one_letter_code
_entity_poly.pdbx_strand_id
1 'polypeptide(L)'
;MAPHCCVPKCTSSKRKKSYRGQTFHRFPKDKTLRREWIKNIKRDPGPHFKINAETKVCSEHFETQCFFKTACGITKLKRDAVPTLFAWTSETPERPKRRTITRRQSLASMEVDENQPHVRRNALSIEVPPPHPYHDYAVPPLTTQEQLEAARKHIIEQDKLIAELQSKEFSVSRFQCNDNQMSFFTGFIDYATFEAVYKALQPTATSMVGWSQAQRLKQIDEQVIRRAFNIPKLATIDQFFLFLCRLRQGFAEEDLAMRFGVSQSTVSRICVTWANYLYFMLGSLLIWPSKATVDESMPTCFWNTYPDTRVILDCTEIYVQTPSSKVLNSEIYSHYKGNPTFKGLIGIAPSGEVSFVSDLYTGSISDKEITELSGILEILEEGDLVMADKGFLIKDLLSKINVSLVTPPFLGPSGTFTADEVTETQTIARLRIHVERAIRRIKEFHIFDGVIPMTLVGSVNQLWAVCAMLTNFQGPLF
;
A
#
# COMPACT_ATOMS: atom_id res chain seq x y z
N MET A 1 3.73 28.34 -3.71
CA MET A 1 3.66 27.48 -2.49
C MET A 1 3.17 28.31 -1.31
N ALA A 2 2.42 27.73 -0.36
CA ALA A 2 2.04 28.45 0.86
C ALA A 2 3.23 28.51 1.83
N PRO A 3 3.38 29.59 2.62
CA PRO A 3 4.52 29.74 3.52
C PRO A 3 4.50 28.66 4.60
N HIS A 4 5.68 28.10 4.89
CA HIS A 4 5.96 27.19 5.99
C HIS A 4 7.07 27.77 6.86
N CYS A 5 7.04 27.52 8.17
CA CYS A 5 8.10 27.96 9.07
C CYS A 5 9.37 27.12 8.87
N CYS A 6 10.54 27.75 8.82
CA CYS A 6 11.83 27.07 8.66
C CYS A 6 12.47 26.62 9.97
N VAL A 7 11.89 26.99 11.12
CA VAL A 7 12.41 26.64 12.45
C VAL A 7 12.30 25.13 12.68
N PRO A 8 13.38 24.45 13.12
CA PRO A 8 13.34 23.02 13.42
C PRO A 8 12.18 22.65 14.35
N LYS A 9 11.50 21.54 14.04
CA LYS A 9 10.35 21.02 14.79
C LYS A 9 9.09 21.93 14.82
N CYS A 10 9.10 23.07 14.13
CA CYS A 10 7.90 23.90 13.96
C CYS A 10 7.02 23.34 12.81
N THR A 11 5.73 23.14 13.06
CA THR A 11 4.77 22.60 12.08
C THR A 11 3.85 23.66 11.49
N SER A 12 4.09 24.94 11.81
CA SER A 12 3.25 26.07 11.42
C SER A 12 3.34 26.35 9.92
N SER A 13 2.19 26.26 9.24
CA SER A 13 2.04 26.51 7.80
C SER A 13 0.61 26.95 7.48
N LYS A 14 0.45 27.88 6.52
CA LYS A 14 -0.87 28.35 6.05
C LYS A 14 -1.75 27.26 5.42
N ARG A 15 -1.21 26.08 5.10
CA ARG A 15 -1.94 24.94 4.49
C ARG A 15 -2.34 23.83 5.48
N LYS A 16 -1.88 23.89 6.74
CA LYS A 16 -2.09 22.82 7.72
C LYS A 16 -3.11 23.24 8.78
N LYS A 17 -3.76 22.25 9.41
CA LYS A 17 -4.69 22.40 10.55
C LYS A 17 -4.07 23.14 11.76
N SER A 18 -2.74 23.30 11.79
CA SER A 18 -1.99 24.06 12.80
C SER A 18 -2.05 25.59 12.60
N TYR A 19 -2.64 26.07 11.50
CA TYR A 19 -2.81 27.50 11.26
C TYR A 19 -3.85 28.12 12.23
N ARG A 20 -3.35 28.89 13.19
CA ARG A 20 -4.14 29.66 14.17
C ARG A 20 -4.00 31.17 13.92
N GLY A 21 -3.79 31.58 12.66
CA GLY A 21 -3.63 33.00 12.29
C GLY A 21 -2.22 33.55 12.44
N GLN A 22 -1.19 32.71 12.57
CA GLN A 22 0.21 33.15 12.69
C GLN A 22 0.68 33.88 11.43
N THR A 23 1.48 34.94 11.61
CA THR A 23 2.11 35.67 10.49
C THR A 23 3.49 35.08 10.17
N PHE A 24 3.93 35.23 8.91
CA PHE A 24 5.18 34.63 8.42
C PHE A 24 6.15 35.72 7.95
N HIS A 25 7.33 35.76 8.55
CA HIS A 25 8.30 36.83 8.37
C HIS A 25 9.56 36.35 7.65
N ARG A 26 10.09 37.21 6.77
CA ARG A 26 11.33 36.94 6.02
C ARG A 26 12.55 37.22 6.90
N PHE A 27 13.67 36.56 6.61
CA PHE A 27 14.96 36.93 7.18
C PHE A 27 15.30 38.39 6.86
N PRO A 28 15.91 39.12 7.82
CA PRO A 28 16.38 40.49 7.62
C PRO A 28 17.40 40.60 6.48
N LYS A 29 17.42 41.76 5.82
CA LYS A 29 18.48 42.10 4.84
C LYS A 29 19.81 42.44 5.52
N ASP A 30 19.76 42.91 6.76
CA ASP A 30 20.94 43.19 7.57
C ASP A 30 21.70 41.90 7.89
N LYS A 31 23.00 41.87 7.57
CA LYS A 31 23.86 40.70 7.72
C LYS A 31 24.10 40.34 9.20
N THR A 32 24.13 41.34 10.10
CA THR A 32 24.35 41.12 11.53
C THR A 32 23.13 40.43 12.16
N LEU A 33 21.95 41.04 11.97
CA LEU A 33 20.68 40.52 12.48
C LEU A 33 20.30 39.17 11.86
N ARG A 34 20.59 38.98 10.57
CA ARG A 34 20.40 37.68 9.91
C ARG A 34 21.27 36.58 10.53
N ARG A 35 22.50 36.89 10.94
CA ARG A 35 23.39 35.93 11.63
C ARG A 35 22.83 35.57 13.01
N GLU A 36 22.26 36.54 13.70
CA GLU A 36 21.63 36.34 15.01
C GLU A 36 20.37 35.45 14.90
N TRP A 37 19.55 35.65 13.88
CA TRP A 37 18.41 34.76 13.60
C TRP A 37 18.87 33.31 13.33
N ILE A 38 19.91 33.12 12.53
CA ILE A 38 20.47 31.78 12.23
C ILE A 38 20.96 31.10 13.53
N LYS A 39 21.71 31.85 14.35
CA LYS A 39 22.22 31.38 15.64
C LYS A 39 21.08 30.96 16.57
N ASN A 40 20.03 31.76 16.69
CA ASN A 40 18.92 31.49 17.60
C ASN A 40 18.06 30.31 17.15
N ILE A 41 17.86 30.17 15.83
CA ILE A 41 17.11 29.05 15.22
C ILE A 41 17.90 27.73 15.30
N LYS A 42 19.22 27.78 15.56
CA LYS A 42 20.14 26.63 15.60
C LYS A 42 20.05 25.78 14.31
N ARG A 43 20.00 26.46 13.16
CA ARG A 43 19.96 25.82 11.84
C ARG A 43 20.87 26.55 10.86
N ASP A 44 22.08 26.04 10.72
CA ASP A 44 23.08 26.66 9.85
C ASP A 44 22.80 26.40 8.36
N PRO A 45 23.00 27.41 7.49
CA PRO A 45 22.94 27.22 6.05
C PRO A 45 23.98 26.20 5.59
N GLY A 46 23.56 25.23 4.78
CA GLY A 46 24.42 24.16 4.27
C GLY A 46 23.82 23.51 3.01
N PRO A 47 24.37 22.36 2.56
CA PRO A 47 23.91 21.68 1.34
C PRO A 47 22.40 21.39 1.33
N HIS A 48 21.84 21.05 2.49
CA HIS A 48 20.43 20.68 2.67
C HIS A 48 19.53 21.80 3.20
N PHE A 49 20.06 23.03 3.41
CA PHE A 49 19.28 24.17 3.87
C PHE A 49 19.86 25.49 3.36
N LYS A 50 19.17 26.12 2.40
CA LYS A 50 19.56 27.43 1.84
C LYS A 50 18.50 28.48 2.19
N ILE A 51 18.94 29.57 2.82
CA ILE A 51 18.05 30.70 3.16
C ILE A 51 17.79 31.51 1.88
N ASN A 52 16.62 31.31 1.29
CA ASN A 52 16.13 31.98 0.09
C ASN A 52 14.92 32.89 0.40
N ALA A 53 14.33 33.51 -0.62
CA ALA A 53 13.18 34.40 -0.46
C ALA A 53 11.93 33.71 0.12
N GLU A 54 11.86 32.38 0.07
CA GLU A 54 10.72 31.55 0.51
C GLU A 54 10.87 31.05 1.94
N THR A 55 12.09 31.05 2.49
CA THR A 55 12.34 30.74 3.91
C THR A 55 11.72 31.80 4.83
N LYS A 56 10.78 31.38 5.68
CA LYS A 56 10.07 32.24 6.64
C LYS A 56 10.14 31.68 8.05
N VAL A 57 10.02 32.57 9.03
CA VAL A 57 9.80 32.23 10.44
C VAL A 57 8.39 32.68 10.84
N CYS A 58 7.62 31.84 11.54
CA CYS A 58 6.29 32.22 12.03
C CYS A 58 6.36 33.10 13.28
N SER A 59 5.28 33.83 13.56
CA SER A 59 5.21 34.78 14.69
C SER A 59 5.34 34.16 16.08
N GLU A 60 5.14 32.84 16.22
CA GLU A 60 5.26 32.11 17.50
C GLU A 60 6.69 32.13 18.08
N HIS A 61 7.70 32.39 17.25
CA HIS A 61 9.09 32.41 17.69
C HIS A 61 9.58 33.78 18.19
N PHE A 62 8.70 34.78 18.20
CA PHE A 62 8.99 36.14 18.63
C PHE A 62 8.07 36.53 19.79
N GLU A 63 8.58 37.34 20.70
CA GLU A 63 7.75 37.95 21.74
C GLU A 63 6.72 38.90 21.13
N THR A 64 5.56 39.04 21.78
CA THR A 64 4.45 39.87 21.30
C THR A 64 4.85 41.35 21.15
N GLN A 65 5.82 41.83 21.94
CA GLN A 65 6.38 43.17 21.87
C GLN A 65 7.24 43.45 20.63
N CYS A 66 7.67 42.42 19.91
CA CYS A 66 8.46 42.54 18.68
C CYS A 66 7.62 42.97 17.46
N PHE A 67 6.30 43.08 17.61
CA PHE A 67 5.37 43.39 16.53
C PHE A 67 4.77 44.80 16.64
N PHE A 68 4.44 45.37 15.49
CA PHE A 68 3.59 46.57 15.39
C PHE A 68 2.59 46.40 14.26
N LYS A 69 1.42 47.04 14.38
CA LYS A 69 0.39 47.06 13.34
C LYS A 69 0.50 48.35 12.53
N THR A 70 0.50 48.26 11.20
CA THR A 70 0.43 49.44 10.33
C THR A 70 -1.00 49.99 10.27
N ALA A 71 -1.18 51.23 9.82
CA ALA A 71 -2.49 51.86 9.65
C ALA A 71 -3.47 51.04 8.78
N CYS A 72 -2.95 50.23 7.85
CA CYS A 72 -3.72 49.30 7.02
C CYS A 72 -3.98 47.91 7.67
N GLY A 73 -3.76 47.75 8.98
CA GLY A 73 -4.07 46.51 9.72
C GLY A 73 -3.06 45.36 9.58
N ILE A 74 -1.91 45.55 8.93
CA ILE A 74 -0.90 44.51 8.71
C ILE A 74 0.09 44.46 9.90
N THR A 75 0.26 43.27 10.49
CA THR A 75 1.26 43.03 11.54
C THR A 75 2.66 42.85 10.94
N LYS A 76 3.62 43.70 11.35
CA LYS A 76 5.03 43.64 10.94
C LYS A 76 5.96 43.48 12.15
N LEU A 77 7.14 42.91 11.93
CA LEU A 77 8.22 42.84 12.92
C LEU A 77 8.98 44.17 12.98
N LYS A 78 9.37 44.60 14.18
CA LYS A 78 10.32 45.70 14.40
C LYS A 78 11.67 45.39 13.74
N ARG A 79 12.44 46.43 13.40
CA ARG A 79 13.67 46.31 12.58
C ARG A 79 14.80 45.55 13.28
N ASP A 80 14.76 45.51 14.60
CA ASP A 80 15.72 44.92 15.54
C ASP A 80 15.20 43.62 16.18
N ALA A 81 14.02 43.15 15.79
CA ALA A 81 13.42 41.96 16.37
C ALA A 81 14.22 40.68 16.04
N VAL A 82 14.45 39.86 17.06
CA VAL A 82 15.08 38.54 16.95
C VAL A 82 14.17 37.46 17.51
N PRO A 83 14.15 36.25 16.92
CA PRO A 83 13.38 35.15 17.48
C PRO A 83 14.10 34.60 18.71
N THR A 84 13.40 34.50 19.84
CA THR A 84 13.94 34.06 21.13
C THR A 84 13.15 32.89 21.73
N LEU A 85 11.93 32.66 21.23
CA LEU A 85 11.01 31.66 21.77
C LEU A 85 11.14 30.32 21.02
N PHE A 86 11.82 29.37 21.66
CA PHE A 86 12.02 28.02 21.14
C PHE A 86 11.84 26.98 22.24
N ALA A 87 11.55 25.75 21.85
CA ALA A 87 11.45 24.62 22.79
C ALA A 87 12.76 24.28 23.52
N TRP A 88 13.90 24.84 23.06
CA TRP A 88 15.23 24.66 23.68
C TRP A 88 15.71 25.87 24.48
N THR A 89 14.87 26.90 24.64
CA THR A 89 15.17 28.06 25.51
C THR A 89 14.45 27.99 26.87
N SER A 90 13.65 26.95 27.13
CA SER A 90 13.02 26.69 28.43
C SER A 90 13.87 25.70 29.24
N GLU A 91 14.19 26.10 30.48
CA GLU A 91 14.84 25.34 31.57
C GLU A 91 16.37 25.36 31.65
N THR A 92 16.87 26.26 32.52
CA THR A 92 18.13 26.08 33.25
C THR A 92 17.87 25.32 34.55
N PRO A 93 18.65 24.28 34.89
CA PRO A 93 18.92 23.94 36.28
C PRO A 93 20.17 24.69 36.75
N GLU A 94 20.09 25.23 37.96
CA GLU A 94 21.12 26.00 38.66
C GLU A 94 22.47 25.29 38.74
N ARG A 95 23.54 26.08 38.60
CA ARG A 95 24.94 25.63 38.72
C ARG A 95 25.35 25.67 40.21
N PRO A 96 25.83 24.57 40.82
CA PRO A 96 26.29 24.60 42.21
C PRO A 96 27.53 25.49 42.39
N LYS A 97 27.60 26.16 43.55
CA LYS A 97 28.62 27.17 43.93
C LYS A 97 30.04 26.59 43.97
N ARG A 98 31.00 27.36 43.46
CA ARG A 98 32.44 27.06 43.46
C ARG A 98 33.15 27.78 44.63
N ARG A 99 34.01 27.07 45.37
CA ARG A 99 35.17 27.58 46.18
C ARG A 99 36.01 26.35 46.56
N THR A 100 37.35 26.30 46.37
CA THR A 100 38.47 27.11 46.94
C THR A 100 39.62 27.14 45.90
N ILE A 101 40.32 28.22 45.47
CA ILE A 101 41.30 29.19 46.08
C ILE A 101 42.39 28.48 46.92
N THR A 102 43.72 28.59 46.81
CA THR A 102 44.75 29.61 46.35
C THR A 102 46.11 28.86 46.26
N ARG A 103 47.21 29.23 45.55
CA ARG A 103 48.09 30.44 45.56
C ARG A 103 49.21 30.15 44.51
N ARG A 104 49.57 30.92 43.48
CA ARG A 104 50.01 32.33 43.25
C ARG A 104 51.51 32.60 43.51
N GLN A 105 52.24 32.88 42.43
CA GLN A 105 53.35 33.86 42.23
C GLN A 105 53.56 33.94 40.70
N SER A 106 53.33 35.00 39.92
CA SER A 106 53.40 36.47 39.98
C SER A 106 54.79 37.08 39.70
N LEU A 107 54.92 37.68 38.50
CA LEU A 107 55.69 38.87 38.09
C LEU A 107 55.20 39.16 36.64
N ALA A 108 54.34 40.18 36.37
CA ALA A 108 54.62 41.63 36.25
C ALA A 108 55.77 41.91 35.25
N SER A 109 55.72 42.79 34.25
CA SER A 109 54.74 43.75 33.68
C SER A 109 55.53 44.55 32.61
N MET A 110 54.89 45.14 31.61
CA MET A 110 54.98 46.60 31.30
C MET A 110 54.28 46.97 29.98
N GLU A 111 53.49 48.03 30.11
CA GLU A 111 52.77 48.86 29.12
C GLU A 111 53.79 49.74 28.34
N VAL A 112 53.53 50.49 27.26
CA VAL A 112 52.59 51.62 27.00
C VAL A 112 52.69 51.93 25.48
N ASP A 113 51.59 51.98 24.74
CA ASP A 113 50.97 53.14 24.04
C ASP A 113 51.89 54.18 23.37
N GLU A 114 51.65 54.49 22.08
CA GLU A 114 51.56 55.87 21.56
C GLU A 114 51.31 55.92 20.03
N ASN A 115 50.27 56.67 19.65
CA ASN A 115 50.11 57.43 18.41
C ASN A 115 49.83 56.71 17.07
N GLN A 116 48.54 56.53 16.76
CA GLN A 116 48.01 56.65 15.39
C GLN A 116 47.16 57.91 15.24
N PRO A 117 47.52 58.85 14.35
CA PRO A 117 46.58 59.80 13.78
C PRO A 117 46.13 59.40 12.37
N HIS A 118 44.82 59.51 12.18
CA HIS A 118 44.01 59.72 11.00
C HIS A 118 44.60 59.76 9.57
N VAL A 119 44.01 58.90 8.74
CA VAL A 119 43.37 59.15 7.43
C VAL A 119 44.16 59.95 6.36
N ARG A 120 44.47 59.29 5.24
CA ARG A 120 44.06 59.74 3.88
C ARG A 120 44.26 58.67 2.81
N ARG A 121 43.35 58.69 1.84
CA ARG A 121 43.37 57.94 0.57
C ARG A 121 44.67 58.22 -0.20
N ASN A 122 45.25 57.20 -0.85
CA ASN A 122 45.43 57.17 -2.30
C ASN A 122 46.04 55.84 -2.78
N ALA A 123 45.87 55.64 -4.09
CA ALA A 123 46.20 54.46 -4.90
C ALA A 123 47.71 54.20 -5.11
N LEU A 124 47.98 53.20 -5.98
CA LEU A 124 49.26 52.58 -6.39
C LEU A 124 49.67 51.38 -5.52
N SER A 125 50.18 50.26 -6.03
CA SER A 125 50.54 49.85 -7.40
C SER A 125 50.74 48.32 -7.37
N ILE A 126 50.62 47.70 -8.54
CA ILE A 126 50.92 46.28 -8.77
C ILE A 126 52.42 46.07 -8.58
N GLU A 127 52.83 45.29 -7.59
CA GLU A 127 54.08 44.53 -7.62
C GLU A 127 53.83 43.12 -7.08
N VAL A 128 54.05 42.14 -7.94
CA VAL A 128 53.94 40.71 -7.66
C VAL A 128 55.27 40.26 -7.04
N PRO A 129 55.30 39.60 -5.86
CA PRO A 129 56.54 39.05 -5.34
C PRO A 129 56.98 37.83 -6.15
N PRO A 130 58.30 37.57 -6.28
CA PRO A 130 58.80 36.46 -7.08
C PRO A 130 58.38 35.09 -6.48
N PRO A 131 58.16 34.07 -7.32
CA PRO A 131 57.70 32.76 -6.86
C PRO A 131 58.80 32.06 -6.04
N HIS A 132 58.40 31.59 -4.86
CA HIS A 132 59.24 30.83 -3.92
C HIS A 132 59.52 29.41 -4.46
N PRO A 133 60.71 28.81 -4.32
CA PRO A 133 61.16 27.68 -5.14
C PRO A 133 60.66 26.27 -4.73
N TYR A 134 59.65 26.14 -3.88
CA TYR A 134 59.29 24.83 -3.29
C TYR A 134 57.78 24.63 -3.06
N HIS A 135 57.00 24.61 -4.15
CA HIS A 135 55.65 24.02 -4.12
C HIS A 135 55.43 23.15 -5.36
N ASP A 136 56.02 21.95 -5.34
CA ASP A 136 55.84 20.91 -6.35
C ASP A 136 54.71 19.94 -5.98
N TYR A 137 53.47 20.46 -5.91
CA TYR A 137 52.25 19.63 -5.85
C TYR A 137 51.15 20.13 -6.79
N ALA A 138 51.50 20.90 -7.82
CA ALA A 138 50.57 21.21 -8.89
C ALA A 138 50.51 20.02 -9.84
N VAL A 139 49.71 19.00 -9.50
CA VAL A 139 49.27 18.01 -10.49
C VAL A 139 48.63 18.81 -11.63
N PRO A 140 49.14 18.71 -12.88
CA PRO A 140 48.56 19.41 -14.00
C PRO A 140 47.05 19.08 -14.09
N PRO A 141 46.17 20.07 -14.36
CA PRO A 141 44.78 19.75 -14.60
C PRO A 141 44.70 18.71 -15.72
N LEU A 142 43.98 17.61 -15.45
CA LEU A 142 43.77 16.52 -16.40
C LEU A 142 43.41 17.10 -17.77
N THR A 143 44.04 16.58 -18.81
CA THR A 143 43.72 16.98 -20.19
C THR A 143 42.25 16.71 -20.48
N THR A 144 41.65 17.44 -21.42
CA THR A 144 40.24 17.25 -21.80
C THR A 144 39.93 15.80 -22.16
N GLN A 145 40.91 15.08 -22.71
CA GLN A 145 40.79 13.67 -23.08
C GLN A 145 40.79 12.74 -21.85
N GLU A 146 41.67 12.98 -20.88
CA GLU A 146 41.67 12.24 -19.61
C GLU A 146 40.42 12.53 -18.77
N GLN A 147 39.91 13.76 -18.81
CA GLN A 147 38.63 14.12 -18.19
C GLN A 147 37.46 13.37 -18.84
N LEU A 148 37.47 13.24 -20.17
CA LEU A 148 36.45 12.51 -20.92
C LEU A 148 36.48 11.00 -20.61
N GLU A 149 37.68 10.42 -20.50
CA GLU A 149 37.85 9.01 -20.12
C GLU A 149 37.44 8.75 -18.67
N ALA A 150 37.80 9.64 -17.74
CA ALA A 150 37.37 9.55 -16.35
C ALA A 150 35.84 9.67 -16.21
N ALA A 151 35.21 10.60 -16.95
CA ALA A 151 33.76 10.75 -16.98
C ALA A 151 33.07 9.51 -17.56
N ARG A 152 33.59 8.93 -18.66
CA ARG A 152 33.08 7.68 -19.24
C ARG A 152 33.17 6.52 -18.27
N LYS A 153 34.30 6.35 -17.59
CA LYS A 153 34.46 5.32 -16.54
C LYS A 153 33.46 5.52 -15.41
N HIS A 154 33.26 6.75 -14.96
CA HIS A 154 32.29 7.07 -13.90
C HIS A 154 30.84 6.78 -14.32
N ILE A 155 30.46 7.06 -15.57
CA ILE A 155 29.14 6.71 -16.10
C ILE A 155 28.94 5.20 -16.10
N ILE A 156 29.93 4.43 -16.58
CA ILE A 156 29.86 2.96 -16.58
C ILE A 156 29.71 2.41 -15.15
N GLU A 157 30.47 2.95 -14.19
CA GLU A 157 30.37 2.56 -12.77
C GLU A 157 28.99 2.89 -12.19
N GLN A 158 28.45 4.06 -12.51
CA GLN A 158 27.11 4.47 -12.09
C GLN A 158 26.02 3.60 -12.71
N ASP A 159 26.11 3.28 -14.01
CA ASP A 159 25.16 2.42 -14.71
C ASP A 159 25.17 1.01 -14.10
N LYS A 160 26.35 0.50 -13.74
CA LYS A 160 26.51 -0.77 -13.03
C LYS A 160 25.81 -0.73 -11.67
N LEU A 161 26.00 0.34 -10.91
CA LEU A 161 25.34 0.51 -9.61
C LEU A 161 23.82 0.65 -9.74
N ILE A 162 23.34 1.38 -10.74
CA ILE A 162 21.90 1.53 -11.03
C ILE A 162 21.30 0.15 -11.35
N ALA A 163 21.94 -0.64 -12.21
CA ALA A 163 21.48 -1.99 -12.53
C ALA A 163 21.47 -2.89 -11.29
N GLU A 164 22.48 -2.79 -10.42
CA GLU A 164 22.51 -3.55 -9.17
C GLU A 164 21.37 -3.13 -8.22
N LEU A 165 21.10 -1.84 -8.09
CA LEU A 165 20.01 -1.32 -7.26
C LEU A 165 18.64 -1.69 -7.83
N GLN A 166 18.45 -1.63 -9.14
CA GLN A 166 17.24 -2.06 -9.84
C GLN A 166 17.01 -3.57 -9.66
N SER A 167 18.06 -4.39 -9.65
CA SER A 167 17.93 -5.83 -9.38
C SER A 167 17.41 -6.15 -7.97
N LYS A 168 17.58 -5.21 -7.03
CA LYS A 168 17.14 -5.32 -5.63
C LYS A 168 15.74 -4.73 -5.41
N GLU A 169 15.19 -4.01 -6.38
CA GLU A 169 13.84 -3.45 -6.31
C GLU A 169 12.80 -4.57 -6.18
N PHE A 170 11.76 -4.34 -5.39
CA PHE A 170 10.66 -5.29 -5.25
C PHE A 170 9.69 -5.08 -6.41
N SER A 171 9.99 -5.67 -7.55
CA SER A 171 9.21 -5.61 -8.79
C SER A 171 9.02 -7.01 -9.38
N VAL A 172 8.12 -7.14 -10.34
CA VAL A 172 7.88 -8.43 -11.00
C VAL A 172 9.14 -8.96 -11.69
N SER A 173 9.94 -8.07 -12.27
CA SER A 173 11.16 -8.42 -13.01
C SER A 173 12.19 -9.14 -12.14
N ARG A 174 12.18 -8.89 -10.81
CA ARG A 174 13.04 -9.60 -9.87
C ARG A 174 12.69 -11.08 -9.71
N PHE A 175 11.41 -11.42 -9.85
CA PHE A 175 10.88 -12.76 -9.57
C PHE A 175 10.59 -13.57 -10.83
N GLN A 176 10.73 -12.98 -12.02
CA GLN A 176 10.39 -13.60 -13.31
C GLN A 176 11.15 -14.89 -13.65
N CYS A 177 12.29 -15.16 -12.98
CA CYS A 177 13.10 -16.37 -13.17
C CYS A 177 13.02 -17.34 -11.98
N ASN A 178 12.08 -17.15 -11.06
CA ASN A 178 11.92 -17.99 -9.87
C ASN A 178 10.44 -18.31 -9.63
N ASP A 179 9.98 -19.42 -10.20
CA ASP A 179 8.58 -19.82 -10.13
C ASP A 179 8.10 -20.08 -8.69
N ASN A 180 8.97 -20.57 -7.80
CA ASN A 180 8.62 -20.74 -6.39
C ASN A 180 8.30 -19.39 -5.72
N GLN A 181 9.08 -18.35 -6.01
CA GLN A 181 8.81 -17.01 -5.50
C GLN A 181 7.60 -16.38 -6.19
N MET A 182 7.41 -16.62 -7.49
CA MET A 182 6.23 -16.17 -8.21
C MET A 182 4.96 -16.75 -7.59
N SER A 183 4.94 -18.06 -7.34
CA SER A 183 3.83 -18.76 -6.70
C SER A 183 3.59 -18.29 -5.27
N PHE A 184 4.67 -18.10 -4.51
CA PHE A 184 4.58 -17.52 -3.17
C PHE A 184 3.90 -16.15 -3.20
N PHE A 185 4.37 -15.20 -4.00
CA PHE A 185 3.84 -13.83 -3.97
C PHE A 185 2.51 -13.65 -4.68
N THR A 186 2.21 -14.43 -5.71
CA THR A 186 1.05 -14.18 -6.59
C THR A 186 -0.02 -15.25 -6.55
N GLY A 187 0.36 -16.49 -6.18
CA GLY A 187 -0.50 -17.66 -6.28
C GLY A 187 -0.53 -18.32 -7.65
N PHE A 188 0.10 -17.76 -8.70
CA PHE A 188 0.25 -18.43 -10.00
C PHE A 188 1.33 -19.52 -9.94
N ILE A 189 1.21 -20.57 -10.75
CA ILE A 189 2.17 -21.69 -10.71
C ILE A 189 3.59 -21.23 -11.11
N ASP A 190 3.68 -20.35 -12.11
CA ASP A 190 4.94 -19.90 -12.69
C ASP A 190 4.81 -18.47 -13.26
N TYR A 191 5.94 -17.89 -13.69
CA TYR A 191 5.93 -16.58 -14.34
C TYR A 191 5.21 -16.59 -15.70
N ALA A 192 5.25 -17.70 -16.43
CA ALA A 192 4.60 -17.80 -17.74
C ALA A 192 3.08 -17.62 -17.65
N THR A 193 2.45 -18.24 -16.64
CA THR A 193 1.03 -18.12 -16.34
C THR A 193 0.68 -16.70 -15.91
N PHE A 194 1.47 -16.13 -14.98
CA PHE A 194 1.31 -14.73 -14.56
C PHE A 194 1.37 -13.79 -15.77
N GLU A 195 2.38 -13.96 -16.63
CA GLU A 195 2.60 -13.10 -17.80
C GLU A 195 1.48 -13.25 -18.83
N ALA A 196 1.01 -14.48 -19.07
CA ALA A 196 -0.10 -14.75 -19.97
C ALA A 196 -1.39 -14.05 -19.51
N VAL A 197 -1.73 -14.15 -18.22
CA VAL A 197 -2.88 -13.46 -17.64
C VAL A 197 -2.72 -11.95 -17.74
N TYR A 198 -1.55 -11.41 -17.39
CA TYR A 198 -1.31 -9.98 -17.49
C TYR A 198 -1.40 -9.48 -18.94
N LYS A 199 -0.83 -10.21 -19.92
CA LYS A 199 -0.90 -9.86 -21.35
C LYS A 199 -2.34 -9.83 -21.86
N ALA A 200 -3.19 -10.75 -21.39
CA ALA A 200 -4.62 -10.74 -21.73
C ALA A 200 -5.34 -9.50 -21.17
N LEU A 201 -4.96 -9.04 -19.98
CA LEU A 201 -5.54 -7.86 -19.33
C LEU A 201 -4.94 -6.53 -19.85
N GLN A 202 -3.68 -6.53 -20.27
CA GLN A 202 -2.90 -5.34 -20.62
C GLN A 202 -3.60 -4.33 -21.56
N PRO A 203 -4.33 -4.74 -22.62
CA PRO A 203 -4.98 -3.82 -23.54
C PRO A 203 -6.00 -2.89 -22.86
N THR A 204 -6.69 -3.35 -21.82
CA THR A 204 -7.67 -2.55 -21.06
C THR A 204 -7.12 -2.10 -19.70
N ALA A 205 -6.15 -2.81 -19.13
CA ALA A 205 -5.50 -2.44 -17.87
C ALA A 205 -4.73 -1.10 -18.00
N THR A 206 -4.12 -0.84 -19.17
CA THR A 206 -3.34 0.39 -19.41
C THR A 206 -4.19 1.65 -19.52
N SER A 207 -5.49 1.51 -19.84
CA SER A 207 -6.45 2.60 -19.90
C SER A 207 -7.28 2.78 -18.62
N MET A 208 -6.98 2.00 -17.56
CA MET A 208 -7.68 2.09 -16.29
C MET A 208 -7.62 3.51 -15.71
N VAL A 209 -8.80 4.05 -15.40
CA VAL A 209 -8.96 5.30 -14.66
C VAL A 209 -8.82 4.96 -13.17
N GLY A 210 -7.77 5.47 -12.52
CA GLY A 210 -7.54 5.18 -11.10
C GLY A 210 -8.71 5.62 -10.22
N TRP A 211 -9.00 4.91 -9.12
CA TRP A 211 -10.15 5.17 -8.24
C TRP A 211 -10.33 6.66 -7.85
N SER A 212 -9.23 7.37 -7.58
CA SER A 212 -9.27 8.80 -7.24
C SER A 212 -9.62 9.74 -8.40
N GLN A 213 -9.46 9.29 -9.65
CA GLN A 213 -9.93 9.95 -10.86
C GLN A 213 -11.41 9.63 -11.06
N ALA A 214 -11.83 8.37 -10.93
CA ALA A 214 -13.24 7.96 -11.02
C ALA A 214 -14.14 8.69 -10.01
N GLN A 215 -13.68 8.86 -8.76
CA GLN A 215 -14.41 9.60 -7.72
C GLN A 215 -14.55 11.10 -8.03
N ARG A 216 -13.63 11.67 -8.82
CA ARG A 216 -13.62 13.09 -9.22
C ARG A 216 -14.30 13.35 -10.57
N LEU A 217 -14.41 12.33 -11.44
CA LEU A 217 -15.21 12.38 -12.67
C LEU A 217 -16.71 12.55 -12.38
N LYS A 218 -17.17 12.25 -11.15
CA LYS A 218 -18.51 12.64 -10.69
C LYS A 218 -18.70 14.16 -10.51
N GLN A 219 -17.64 14.98 -10.59
CA GLN A 219 -17.71 16.41 -10.28
C GLN A 219 -17.12 17.38 -11.32
N ILE A 220 -16.18 17.01 -12.20
CA ILE A 220 -15.56 17.94 -13.18
C ILE A 220 -15.12 17.21 -14.48
N ASP A 221 -15.14 17.97 -15.58
CA ASP A 221 -14.77 17.66 -16.97
C ASP A 221 -13.52 16.78 -17.19
N GLU A 222 -13.65 15.86 -18.14
CA GLU A 222 -12.88 14.63 -18.34
C GLU A 222 -11.43 14.88 -18.81
N GLN A 223 -11.19 16.00 -19.51
CA GLN A 223 -9.92 16.27 -20.20
C GLN A 223 -8.84 16.93 -19.31
N VAL A 224 -9.22 17.70 -18.29
CA VAL A 224 -8.28 18.43 -17.42
C VAL A 224 -7.62 17.49 -16.40
N ILE A 225 -8.32 16.44 -15.98
CA ILE A 225 -7.84 15.46 -14.99
C ILE A 225 -6.76 14.53 -15.60
N ARG A 226 -6.94 14.09 -16.85
CA ARG A 226 -6.04 13.15 -17.52
C ARG A 226 -4.60 13.69 -17.64
N ARG A 227 -4.38 15.01 -17.74
CA ARG A 227 -3.03 15.60 -17.90
C ARG A 227 -2.27 15.83 -16.60
N ALA A 228 -2.94 16.02 -15.46
CA ALA A 228 -2.29 16.38 -14.19
C ALA A 228 -1.78 15.18 -13.35
N PHE A 229 -2.22 13.96 -13.67
CA PHE A 229 -1.92 12.73 -12.91
C PHE A 229 -1.20 11.64 -13.72
N ASN A 230 -0.72 11.99 -14.93
CA ASN A 230 -0.40 11.02 -15.98
C ASN A 230 1.02 10.42 -15.96
N ILE A 231 1.64 10.32 -14.79
CA ILE A 231 2.87 9.53 -14.65
C ILE A 231 2.61 8.53 -13.52
N PRO A 232 2.18 7.29 -13.83
CA PRO A 232 2.16 6.22 -12.85
C PRO A 232 3.58 6.12 -12.25
N LYS A 233 3.69 6.24 -10.93
CA LYS A 233 4.98 5.99 -10.24
C LYS A 233 5.42 4.53 -10.35
N LEU A 234 4.50 3.63 -10.71
CA LEU A 234 4.70 2.20 -10.80
C LEU A 234 4.11 1.69 -12.11
N ALA A 235 4.83 0.84 -12.82
CA ALA A 235 4.35 0.25 -14.07
C ALA A 235 3.07 -0.57 -13.83
N THR A 236 2.18 -0.66 -14.82
CA THR A 236 0.90 -1.37 -14.68
C THR A 236 1.07 -2.84 -14.29
N ILE A 237 2.12 -3.50 -14.79
CA ILE A 237 2.46 -4.89 -14.42
C ILE A 237 2.88 -5.02 -12.95
N ASP A 238 3.62 -4.05 -12.43
CA ASP A 238 4.03 -4.02 -11.03
C ASP A 238 2.86 -3.63 -10.11
N GLN A 239 1.91 -2.84 -10.60
CA GLN A 239 0.65 -2.60 -9.89
C GLN A 239 -0.19 -3.87 -9.77
N PHE A 240 -0.27 -4.67 -10.84
CA PHE A 240 -0.91 -5.98 -10.82
C PHE A 240 -0.20 -6.93 -9.83
N PHE A 241 1.13 -7.02 -9.92
CA PHE A 241 1.95 -7.81 -9.00
C PHE A 241 1.75 -7.39 -7.54
N LEU A 242 1.73 -6.08 -7.24
CA LEU A 242 1.45 -5.53 -5.91
C LEU A 242 0.07 -5.96 -5.40
N PHE A 243 -0.95 -5.89 -6.25
CA PHE A 243 -2.29 -6.32 -5.90
C PHE A 243 -2.35 -7.81 -5.57
N LEU A 244 -1.70 -8.66 -6.36
CA LEU A 244 -1.63 -10.09 -6.08
C LEU A 244 -0.88 -10.40 -4.79
N CYS A 245 0.23 -9.69 -4.51
CA CYS A 245 0.93 -9.79 -3.22
C CYS A 245 0.00 -9.48 -2.05
N ARG A 246 -0.86 -8.45 -2.19
CA ARG A 246 -1.86 -8.09 -1.17
C ARG A 246 -2.85 -9.22 -0.94
N LEU A 247 -3.36 -9.85 -2.01
CA LEU A 247 -4.33 -10.93 -1.91
C LEU A 247 -3.70 -12.21 -1.35
N ARG A 248 -2.61 -12.67 -1.99
CA ARG A 248 -1.98 -13.98 -1.71
C ARG A 248 -1.32 -14.01 -0.36
N GLN A 249 -0.51 -12.99 -0.04
CA GLN A 249 0.28 -12.96 1.19
C GLN A 249 -0.37 -12.15 2.32
N GLY A 250 -1.49 -11.48 2.05
CA GLY A 250 -2.17 -10.69 3.07
C GLY A 250 -1.35 -9.49 3.58
N PHE A 251 -0.30 -9.07 2.87
CA PHE A 251 0.59 -7.99 3.32
C PHE A 251 -0.17 -6.70 3.63
N ALA A 252 0.20 -6.03 4.74
CA ALA A 252 -0.38 -4.75 5.10
C ALA A 252 -0.04 -3.68 4.05
N GLU A 253 -0.93 -2.70 3.85
CA GLU A 253 -0.69 -1.63 2.87
C GLU A 253 0.58 -0.83 3.16
N GLU A 254 0.95 -0.66 4.45
CA GLU A 254 2.18 0.02 4.85
C GLU A 254 3.44 -0.77 4.48
N ASP A 255 3.40 -2.10 4.62
CA ASP A 255 4.49 -2.99 4.20
C ASP A 255 4.68 -2.96 2.67
N LEU A 256 3.58 -3.07 1.91
CA LEU A 256 3.61 -2.93 0.46
C LEU A 256 4.12 -1.55 0.03
N ALA A 257 3.75 -0.49 0.74
CA ALA A 257 4.22 0.87 0.45
C ALA A 257 5.74 0.97 0.57
N MET A 258 6.33 0.37 1.60
CA MET A 258 7.78 0.30 1.78
C MET A 258 8.46 -0.53 0.70
N ARG A 259 7.94 -1.73 0.39
CA ARG A 259 8.51 -2.63 -0.63
C ARG A 259 8.57 -2.00 -2.01
N PHE A 260 7.47 -1.37 -2.43
CA PHE A 260 7.32 -0.78 -3.76
C PHE A 260 7.76 0.70 -3.83
N GLY A 261 8.27 1.28 -2.74
CA GLY A 261 8.74 2.68 -2.72
C GLY A 261 7.65 3.73 -2.99
N VAL A 262 6.38 3.42 -2.65
CA VAL A 262 5.23 4.29 -2.87
C VAL A 262 4.57 4.69 -1.54
N SER A 263 3.57 5.58 -1.58
CA SER A 263 2.81 5.91 -0.37
C SER A 263 1.77 4.83 -0.08
N GLN A 264 1.40 4.62 1.19
CA GLN A 264 0.27 3.76 1.57
C GLN A 264 -1.02 4.13 0.82
N SER A 265 -1.28 5.44 0.66
CA SER A 265 -2.43 5.91 -0.12
C SER A 265 -2.38 5.51 -1.60
N THR A 266 -1.18 5.28 -2.16
CA THR A 266 -1.01 4.78 -3.52
C THR A 266 -1.34 3.30 -3.57
N VAL A 267 -0.82 2.50 -2.62
CA VAL A 267 -1.15 1.07 -2.48
C VAL A 267 -2.66 0.87 -2.38
N SER A 268 -3.32 1.59 -1.48
CA SER A 268 -4.76 1.49 -1.28
C SER A 268 -5.55 1.78 -2.57
N ARG A 269 -5.17 2.84 -3.31
CA ARG A 269 -5.80 3.15 -4.61
C ARG A 269 -5.53 2.08 -5.66
N ILE A 270 -4.33 1.52 -5.71
CA ILE A 270 -3.99 0.42 -6.62
C ILE A 270 -4.86 -0.78 -6.29
N CYS A 271 -4.92 -1.19 -5.02
CA CYS A 271 -5.70 -2.35 -4.61
C CYS A 271 -7.20 -2.21 -4.92
N VAL A 272 -7.80 -1.06 -4.62
CA VAL A 272 -9.21 -0.82 -4.96
C VAL A 272 -9.44 -0.78 -6.47
N THR A 273 -8.53 -0.17 -7.23
CA THR A 273 -8.66 -0.09 -8.71
C THR A 273 -8.57 -1.48 -9.33
N TRP A 274 -7.57 -2.29 -8.95
CA TRP A 274 -7.39 -3.64 -9.46
C TRP A 274 -8.47 -4.62 -9.00
N ALA A 275 -8.95 -4.51 -7.75
CA ALA A 275 -10.07 -5.33 -7.28
C ALA A 275 -11.32 -5.11 -8.14
N ASN A 276 -11.70 -3.84 -8.39
CA ASN A 276 -12.84 -3.53 -9.25
C ASN A 276 -12.62 -3.93 -10.71
N TYR A 277 -11.44 -3.62 -11.26
CA TYR A 277 -11.13 -3.95 -12.65
C TYR A 277 -11.15 -5.47 -12.89
N LEU A 278 -10.48 -6.25 -12.04
CA LEU A 278 -10.48 -7.71 -12.16
C LEU A 278 -11.84 -8.31 -11.88
N TYR A 279 -12.64 -7.73 -10.98
CA TYR A 279 -14.01 -8.17 -10.77
C TYR A 279 -14.83 -8.10 -12.07
N PHE A 280 -14.72 -7.01 -12.83
CA PHE A 280 -15.40 -6.92 -14.13
C PHE A 280 -14.77 -7.81 -15.20
N MET A 281 -13.44 -7.85 -15.29
CA MET A 281 -12.76 -8.63 -16.32
C MET A 281 -12.93 -10.13 -16.11
N LEU A 282 -12.68 -10.62 -14.90
CA LEU A 282 -12.86 -12.03 -14.56
C LEU A 282 -14.35 -12.38 -14.54
N GLY A 283 -15.21 -11.53 -13.98
CA GLY A 283 -16.67 -11.75 -13.96
C GLY A 283 -17.33 -11.78 -15.34
N SER A 284 -16.66 -11.28 -16.39
CA SER A 284 -17.10 -11.43 -17.77
C SER A 284 -16.78 -12.80 -18.38
N LEU A 285 -15.95 -13.61 -17.71
CA LEU A 285 -15.66 -14.98 -18.12
C LEU A 285 -16.83 -15.87 -17.74
N LEU A 286 -17.33 -16.63 -18.70
CA LEU A 286 -18.32 -17.68 -18.45
C LEU A 286 -17.61 -18.87 -17.80
N ILE A 287 -17.50 -18.85 -16.47
CA ILE A 287 -16.87 -19.93 -15.69
C ILE A 287 -17.79 -21.12 -15.45
N TRP A 288 -19.10 -20.98 -15.73
CA TRP A 288 -20.04 -22.10 -15.66
C TRP A 288 -19.88 -22.97 -16.91
N PRO A 289 -19.31 -24.19 -16.80
CA PRO A 289 -19.08 -25.05 -17.95
C PRO A 289 -20.41 -25.61 -18.48
N SER A 290 -20.45 -25.94 -19.77
CA SER A 290 -21.58 -26.68 -20.36
C SER A 290 -21.58 -28.13 -19.88
N LYS A 291 -22.73 -28.83 -19.99
CA LYS A 291 -22.81 -30.26 -19.62
C LYS A 291 -21.78 -31.12 -20.35
N ALA A 292 -21.65 -30.91 -21.66
CA ALA A 292 -20.66 -31.62 -22.48
C ALA A 292 -19.22 -31.37 -22.00
N THR A 293 -18.91 -30.14 -21.59
CA THR A 293 -17.57 -29.81 -21.04
C THR A 293 -17.33 -30.52 -19.71
N VAL A 294 -18.33 -30.56 -18.83
CA VAL A 294 -18.24 -31.27 -17.55
C VAL A 294 -18.05 -32.77 -17.77
N ASP A 295 -18.80 -33.37 -18.70
CA ASP A 295 -18.72 -34.78 -19.03
C ASP A 295 -17.34 -35.15 -19.63
N GLU A 296 -16.78 -34.27 -20.47
CA GLU A 296 -15.44 -34.43 -21.06
C GLU A 296 -14.32 -34.32 -20.02
N SER A 297 -14.44 -33.40 -19.05
CA SER A 297 -13.43 -33.19 -18.00
C SER A 297 -13.63 -34.07 -16.76
N MET A 298 -14.70 -34.87 -16.71
CA MET A 298 -15.10 -35.60 -15.51
C MET A 298 -14.03 -36.61 -15.05
N PRO A 299 -13.52 -36.51 -13.81
CA PRO A 299 -12.59 -37.50 -13.28
C PRO A 299 -13.26 -38.87 -13.13
N THR A 300 -12.50 -39.94 -13.32
CA THR A 300 -13.00 -41.33 -13.26
C THR A 300 -13.65 -41.69 -11.92
N CYS A 301 -13.21 -41.08 -10.81
CA CYS A 301 -13.82 -41.28 -9.50
C CYS A 301 -15.25 -40.72 -9.42
N PHE A 302 -15.52 -39.59 -10.08
CA PHE A 302 -16.86 -39.02 -10.20
C PHE A 302 -17.70 -39.81 -11.19
N TRP A 303 -17.16 -40.13 -12.38
CA TRP A 303 -17.89 -40.93 -13.38
C TRP A 303 -18.46 -42.19 -12.74
N ASN A 304 -17.61 -43.00 -12.11
CA ASN A 304 -17.99 -44.32 -11.58
C ASN A 304 -19.01 -44.26 -10.43
N THR A 305 -19.23 -43.11 -9.82
CA THR A 305 -20.06 -42.97 -8.62
C THR A 305 -21.28 -42.08 -8.85
N TYR A 306 -21.06 -40.90 -9.42
CA TYR A 306 -22.07 -39.86 -9.64
C TYR A 306 -21.81 -39.18 -11.01
N PRO A 307 -22.06 -39.87 -12.13
CA PRO A 307 -21.72 -39.39 -13.48
C PRO A 307 -22.49 -38.13 -13.90
N ASP A 308 -23.64 -37.87 -13.28
CA ASP A 308 -24.47 -36.69 -13.59
C ASP A 308 -24.09 -35.44 -12.77
N THR A 309 -23.02 -35.50 -11.95
CA THR A 309 -22.62 -34.39 -11.07
C THR A 309 -22.30 -33.16 -11.90
N ARG A 310 -23.11 -32.11 -11.78
CA ARG A 310 -22.87 -30.82 -12.43
C ARG A 310 -21.98 -29.91 -11.60
N VAL A 311 -22.25 -29.85 -10.31
CA VAL A 311 -21.57 -28.93 -9.39
C VAL A 311 -21.60 -29.48 -7.98
N ILE A 312 -20.52 -29.24 -7.23
CA ILE A 312 -20.50 -29.38 -5.79
C ILE A 312 -20.60 -28.00 -5.14
N LEU A 313 -21.57 -27.81 -4.25
CA LEU A 313 -21.83 -26.57 -3.55
C LEU A 313 -21.29 -26.61 -2.12
N ASP A 314 -20.61 -25.54 -1.71
CA ASP A 314 -20.20 -25.32 -0.33
C ASP A 314 -20.25 -23.83 0.05
N CYS A 315 -20.52 -23.56 1.33
CA CYS A 315 -20.51 -22.22 1.88
C CYS A 315 -19.21 -21.97 2.65
N THR A 316 -18.52 -20.90 2.29
CA THR A 316 -17.32 -20.45 3.01
C THR A 316 -17.57 -19.11 3.70
N GLU A 317 -17.05 -18.97 4.91
CA GLU A 317 -17.16 -17.76 5.71
C GLU A 317 -15.81 -17.05 5.84
N ILE A 318 -15.84 -15.73 5.76
CA ILE A 318 -14.70 -14.84 6.01
C ILE A 318 -14.97 -13.99 7.25
N TYR A 319 -13.96 -13.80 8.10
CA TYR A 319 -14.10 -13.03 9.33
C TYR A 319 -14.11 -11.52 9.06
N VAL A 320 -15.00 -10.81 9.75
CA VAL A 320 -15.18 -9.37 9.59
C VAL A 320 -15.09 -8.69 10.95
N GLN A 321 -14.57 -7.47 10.96
CA GLN A 321 -14.46 -6.69 12.19
C GLN A 321 -15.84 -6.45 12.79
N THR A 322 -15.97 -6.67 14.10
CA THR A 322 -17.20 -6.40 14.86
C THR A 322 -17.65 -4.94 14.65
N PRO A 323 -18.82 -4.71 14.04
CA PRO A 323 -19.34 -3.38 13.84
C PRO A 323 -19.78 -2.79 15.18
N SER A 324 -19.67 -1.47 15.32
CA SER A 324 -20.15 -0.78 16.52
C SER A 324 -21.67 -0.82 16.66
N SER A 325 -22.39 -0.99 15.54
CA SER A 325 -23.84 -1.17 15.53
C SER A 325 -24.21 -2.59 15.97
N LYS A 326 -24.98 -2.70 17.06
CA LYS A 326 -25.47 -3.99 17.57
C LYS A 326 -26.38 -4.70 16.58
N VAL A 327 -27.17 -3.95 15.79
CA VAL A 327 -28.08 -4.49 14.77
C VAL A 327 -27.27 -5.15 13.65
N LEU A 328 -26.31 -4.40 13.09
CA LEU A 328 -25.42 -4.96 12.07
C LEU A 328 -24.63 -6.14 12.61
N ASN A 329 -24.18 -6.06 13.87
CA ASN A 329 -23.48 -7.16 14.51
C ASN A 329 -24.34 -8.42 14.58
N SER A 330 -25.62 -8.32 15.00
CA SER A 330 -26.50 -9.48 15.05
C SER A 330 -26.78 -10.11 13.69
N GLU A 331 -26.82 -9.32 12.62
CA GLU A 331 -27.05 -9.81 11.26
C GLU A 331 -25.81 -10.55 10.71
N ILE A 332 -24.62 -10.00 10.91
CA ILE A 332 -23.39 -10.62 10.39
C ILE A 332 -22.81 -11.68 11.33
N TYR A 333 -23.34 -11.86 12.53
CA TYR A 333 -22.83 -12.83 13.48
C TYR A 333 -23.17 -14.26 13.03
N SER A 334 -22.15 -15.05 12.74
CA SER A 334 -22.31 -16.47 12.52
C SER A 334 -22.32 -17.19 13.87
N HIS A 335 -23.47 -17.78 14.21
CA HIS A 335 -23.57 -18.65 15.38
C HIS A 335 -22.66 -19.88 15.28
N TYR A 336 -22.38 -20.32 14.05
CA TYR A 336 -21.48 -21.44 13.79
C TYR A 336 -20.01 -21.09 14.07
N LYS A 337 -19.55 -19.89 13.69
CA LYS A 337 -18.17 -19.43 13.92
C LYS A 337 -17.97 -18.67 15.23
N GLY A 338 -19.05 -18.33 15.92
CA GLY A 338 -19.01 -17.53 17.14
C GLY A 338 -18.44 -16.13 16.93
N ASN A 339 -18.46 -15.62 15.70
CA ASN A 339 -17.87 -14.34 15.32
C ASN A 339 -18.65 -13.69 14.17
N PRO A 340 -18.55 -12.37 14.00
CA PRO A 340 -18.99 -11.67 12.79
C PRO A 340 -18.28 -12.19 11.53
N THR A 341 -19.07 -12.62 10.55
CA THR A 341 -18.58 -13.13 9.28
C THR A 341 -19.43 -12.64 8.11
N PHE A 342 -18.86 -12.73 6.92
CA PHE A 342 -19.65 -12.82 5.70
C PHE A 342 -19.57 -14.23 5.14
N LYS A 343 -20.65 -14.70 4.53
CA LYS A 343 -20.78 -16.05 3.99
C LYS A 343 -21.02 -15.99 2.47
N GLY A 344 -20.26 -16.77 1.71
CA GLY A 344 -20.43 -16.90 0.26
C GLY A 344 -20.63 -18.36 -0.15
N LEU A 345 -21.44 -18.58 -1.18
CA LEU A 345 -21.62 -19.88 -1.83
C LEU A 345 -20.64 -20.02 -2.98
N ILE A 346 -19.93 -21.15 -3.01
CA ILE A 346 -19.01 -21.53 -4.07
C ILE A 346 -19.54 -22.79 -4.74
N GLY A 347 -19.51 -22.82 -6.07
CA GLY A 347 -19.70 -24.03 -6.86
C GLY A 347 -18.37 -24.49 -7.45
N ILE A 348 -18.07 -25.76 -7.26
CA ILE A 348 -16.88 -26.44 -7.80
C ILE A 348 -17.35 -27.47 -8.83
N ALA A 349 -16.79 -27.46 -10.03
CA ALA A 349 -17.05 -28.52 -11.01
C ALA A 349 -16.40 -29.84 -10.55
N PRO A 350 -16.86 -31.01 -11.05
CA PRO A 350 -16.23 -32.30 -10.73
C PRO A 350 -14.73 -32.35 -11.04
N SER A 351 -14.26 -31.61 -12.05
CA SER A 351 -12.84 -31.44 -12.42
C SER A 351 -12.04 -30.50 -11.49
N GLY A 352 -12.70 -29.89 -10.50
CA GLY A 352 -12.06 -29.20 -9.37
C GLY A 352 -11.88 -27.70 -9.55
N GLU A 353 -12.21 -27.14 -10.71
CA GLU A 353 -12.26 -25.70 -10.93
C GLU A 353 -13.46 -25.06 -10.23
N VAL A 354 -13.29 -23.80 -9.83
CA VAL A 354 -14.38 -22.95 -9.37
C VAL A 354 -15.25 -22.59 -10.58
N SER A 355 -16.49 -23.07 -10.59
CA SER A 355 -17.46 -22.85 -11.66
C SER A 355 -18.55 -21.85 -11.30
N PHE A 356 -18.69 -21.52 -10.01
CA PHE A 356 -19.67 -20.53 -9.53
C PHE A 356 -19.16 -19.82 -8.27
N VAL A 357 -19.42 -18.52 -8.16
CA VAL A 357 -19.09 -17.70 -6.99
C VAL A 357 -20.23 -16.72 -6.73
N SER A 358 -20.88 -16.81 -5.57
CA SER A 358 -21.89 -15.82 -5.18
C SER A 358 -21.27 -14.54 -4.63
N ASP A 359 -22.07 -13.48 -4.59
CA ASP A 359 -21.84 -12.37 -3.66
C ASP A 359 -21.77 -12.88 -2.21
N LEU A 360 -21.17 -12.07 -1.33
CA LEU A 360 -21.16 -12.36 0.09
C LEU A 360 -22.43 -11.85 0.77
N TYR A 361 -22.96 -12.68 1.66
CA TYR A 361 -24.13 -12.43 2.49
C TYR A 361 -23.74 -12.33 3.96
N THR A 362 -24.67 -11.93 4.81
CA THR A 362 -24.45 -11.81 6.25
C THR A 362 -24.18 -13.18 6.88
N GLY A 363 -23.32 -13.26 7.90
CA GLY A 363 -22.95 -14.55 8.52
C GLY A 363 -24.10 -15.35 9.13
N SER A 364 -25.22 -14.73 9.48
CA SER A 364 -26.40 -15.42 10.05
C SER A 364 -27.26 -16.14 9.01
N ILE A 365 -27.08 -15.85 7.72
CA ILE A 365 -27.92 -16.41 6.66
C ILE A 365 -27.73 -17.93 6.56
N SER A 366 -28.81 -18.66 6.25
CA SER A 366 -28.72 -20.09 6.01
C SER A 366 -28.19 -20.39 4.60
N ASP A 367 -27.60 -21.58 4.44
CA ASP A 367 -27.07 -22.02 3.15
C ASP A 367 -28.20 -22.22 2.12
N LYS A 368 -29.40 -22.56 2.60
CA LYS A 368 -30.63 -22.62 1.78
C LYS A 368 -31.02 -21.25 1.22
N GLU A 369 -31.05 -20.22 2.07
CA GLU A 369 -31.39 -18.86 1.65
C GLU A 369 -30.34 -18.31 0.67
N ILE A 370 -29.04 -18.57 0.88
CA ILE A 370 -28.03 -18.17 -0.11
C ILE A 370 -28.28 -18.86 -1.44
N THR A 371 -28.58 -20.16 -1.44
CA THR A 371 -28.84 -20.92 -2.69
C THR A 371 -30.03 -20.34 -3.47
N GLU A 372 -31.07 -19.87 -2.77
CA GLU A 372 -32.22 -19.21 -3.39
C GLU A 372 -31.88 -17.82 -3.96
N LEU A 373 -30.98 -17.07 -3.31
CA LEU A 373 -30.67 -15.69 -3.66
C LEU A 373 -29.44 -15.52 -4.58
N SER A 374 -28.60 -16.54 -4.72
CA SER A 374 -27.30 -16.41 -5.41
C SER A 374 -27.41 -16.46 -6.93
N GLY A 375 -28.55 -16.87 -7.47
CA GLY A 375 -28.74 -17.10 -8.92
C GLY A 375 -28.25 -18.48 -9.40
N ILE A 376 -27.76 -19.35 -8.52
CA ILE A 376 -27.30 -20.71 -8.92
C ILE A 376 -28.43 -21.56 -9.51
N LEU A 377 -29.66 -21.39 -9.01
CA LEU A 377 -30.83 -22.13 -9.50
C LEU A 377 -31.21 -21.77 -10.94
N GLU A 378 -30.82 -20.58 -11.41
CA GLU A 378 -31.15 -20.08 -12.74
C GLU A 378 -30.23 -20.64 -13.83
N ILE A 379 -29.05 -21.15 -13.45
CA ILE A 379 -28.02 -21.67 -14.37
C ILE A 379 -27.93 -23.21 -14.34
N LEU A 380 -28.65 -23.87 -13.44
CA LEU A 380 -28.79 -25.33 -13.40
C LEU A 380 -29.79 -25.81 -14.45
N GLU A 381 -29.53 -26.98 -15.02
CA GLU A 381 -30.34 -27.59 -16.07
C GLU A 381 -31.11 -28.81 -15.54
N GLU A 382 -32.27 -29.11 -16.12
CA GLU A 382 -33.03 -30.31 -15.76
C GLU A 382 -32.19 -31.58 -15.92
N GLY A 383 -32.25 -32.47 -14.91
CA GLY A 383 -31.45 -33.69 -14.87
C GLY A 383 -30.04 -33.52 -14.33
N ASP A 384 -29.60 -32.31 -13.98
CA ASP A 384 -28.34 -32.12 -13.27
C ASP A 384 -28.37 -32.75 -11.87
N LEU A 385 -27.20 -33.14 -11.38
CA LEU A 385 -27.00 -33.58 -10.00
C LEU A 385 -26.10 -32.58 -9.26
N VAL A 386 -26.63 -32.03 -8.17
CA VAL A 386 -25.90 -31.14 -7.26
C VAL A 386 -25.43 -31.98 -6.07
N MET A 387 -24.14 -31.91 -5.76
CA MET A 387 -23.60 -32.45 -4.51
C MET A 387 -23.44 -31.31 -3.51
N ALA A 388 -23.75 -31.54 -2.23
CA ALA A 388 -23.55 -30.54 -1.20
C ALA A 388 -23.27 -31.18 0.16
N ASP A 389 -22.92 -30.32 1.11
CA ASP A 389 -22.75 -30.70 2.51
C ASP A 389 -24.07 -31.15 3.13
N LYS A 390 -23.98 -32.03 4.14
CA LYS A 390 -25.14 -32.57 4.84
C LYS A 390 -26.06 -31.48 5.44
N GLY A 391 -25.53 -30.30 5.75
CA GLY A 391 -26.30 -29.15 6.23
C GLY A 391 -27.15 -28.44 5.18
N PHE A 392 -26.97 -28.73 3.89
CA PHE A 392 -27.67 -28.05 2.79
C PHE A 392 -29.09 -28.61 2.61
N LEU A 393 -30.06 -27.95 3.23
CA LEU A 393 -31.48 -28.30 3.13
C LEU A 393 -32.14 -27.69 1.87
N ILE A 394 -31.60 -28.01 0.69
CA ILE A 394 -32.01 -27.40 -0.60
C ILE A 394 -32.78 -28.34 -1.53
N LYS A 395 -33.12 -29.56 -1.08
CA LYS A 395 -33.79 -30.58 -1.91
C LYS A 395 -35.10 -30.08 -2.52
N ASP A 396 -35.89 -29.34 -1.76
CA ASP A 396 -37.16 -28.77 -2.22
C ASP A 396 -36.99 -27.65 -3.24
N LEU A 397 -35.86 -26.92 -3.21
CA LEU A 397 -35.53 -25.91 -4.23
C LEU A 397 -35.15 -26.60 -5.54
N LEU A 398 -34.27 -27.60 -5.47
CA LEU A 398 -33.79 -28.33 -6.65
C LEU A 398 -34.87 -29.19 -7.32
N SER A 399 -35.78 -29.77 -6.54
CA SER A 399 -36.89 -30.57 -7.08
C SER A 399 -37.85 -29.76 -7.95
N LYS A 400 -37.96 -28.43 -7.74
CA LYS A 400 -38.83 -27.55 -8.56
C LYS A 400 -38.32 -27.39 -9.99
N ILE A 401 -37.02 -27.62 -10.21
CA ILE A 401 -36.35 -27.50 -11.50
C ILE A 401 -35.84 -28.86 -12.01
N ASN A 402 -36.35 -29.96 -11.45
CA ASN A 402 -35.96 -31.34 -11.80
C ASN A 402 -34.45 -31.62 -11.67
N VAL A 403 -33.81 -31.05 -10.65
CA VAL A 403 -32.40 -31.26 -10.30
C VAL A 403 -32.31 -32.15 -9.05
N SER A 404 -31.37 -33.10 -9.09
CA SER A 404 -31.14 -34.05 -7.99
C SER A 404 -30.14 -33.51 -6.97
N LEU A 405 -30.31 -33.89 -5.70
CA LEU A 405 -29.38 -33.56 -4.61
C LEU A 405 -28.72 -34.80 -4.03
N VAL A 406 -27.40 -34.80 -3.96
CA VAL A 406 -26.61 -35.80 -3.21
C VAL A 406 -25.98 -35.12 -1.99
N THR A 407 -26.30 -35.65 -0.81
CA THR A 407 -25.72 -35.22 0.47
C THR A 407 -25.42 -36.48 1.31
N PRO A 408 -24.44 -36.45 2.22
CA PRO A 408 -24.21 -37.57 3.14
C PRO A 408 -25.48 -37.90 3.95
N PRO A 409 -25.79 -39.18 4.20
CA PRO A 409 -27.03 -39.59 4.87
C PRO A 409 -27.14 -39.02 6.29
N PHE A 410 -28.37 -38.72 6.71
CA PHE A 410 -28.67 -38.35 8.09
C PHE A 410 -28.61 -39.56 9.02
N LEU A 411 -28.21 -39.35 10.27
CA LEU A 411 -28.33 -40.42 11.28
C LEU A 411 -29.82 -40.70 11.44
N GLY A 412 -30.24 -41.92 11.17
CA GLY A 412 -31.62 -42.35 11.37
C GLY A 412 -32.02 -42.31 12.84
N PRO A 413 -33.32 -42.49 13.14
CA PRO A 413 -33.84 -42.54 14.52
C PRO A 413 -33.19 -43.60 15.41
N SER A 414 -32.59 -44.63 14.80
CA SER A 414 -31.85 -45.72 15.43
C SER A 414 -30.47 -45.32 15.97
N GLY A 415 -29.93 -44.16 15.59
CA GLY A 415 -28.62 -43.67 16.04
C GLY A 415 -27.40 -44.39 15.44
N THR A 416 -27.60 -45.34 14.52
CA THR A 416 -26.52 -46.10 13.86
C THR A 416 -26.73 -46.18 12.35
N PHE A 417 -25.66 -46.03 11.58
CA PHE A 417 -25.68 -46.22 10.13
C PHE A 417 -25.69 -47.71 9.75
N THR A 418 -26.36 -48.05 8.65
CA THR A 418 -26.25 -49.37 8.01
C THR A 418 -24.90 -49.53 7.28
N ALA A 419 -24.51 -50.75 6.95
CA ALA A 419 -23.25 -51.00 6.22
C ALA A 419 -23.21 -50.28 4.85
N ASP A 420 -24.35 -50.22 4.17
CA ASP A 420 -24.50 -49.53 2.89
C ASP A 420 -24.41 -48.01 3.06
N GLU A 421 -25.09 -47.44 4.07
CA GLU A 421 -24.98 -46.01 4.40
C GLU A 421 -23.56 -45.60 4.81
N VAL A 422 -22.82 -46.47 5.51
CA VAL A 422 -21.41 -46.23 5.85
C VAL A 422 -20.57 -46.19 4.56
N THR A 423 -20.80 -47.11 3.63
CA THR A 423 -20.05 -47.19 2.37
C THR A 423 -20.35 -45.98 1.47
N GLU A 424 -21.62 -45.58 1.38
CA GLU A 424 -22.04 -44.38 0.65
C GLU A 424 -21.44 -43.12 1.29
N THR A 425 -21.48 -43.00 2.62
CA THR A 425 -20.87 -41.89 3.36
C THR A 425 -19.36 -41.79 3.09
N GLN A 426 -18.64 -42.93 3.13
CA GLN A 426 -17.22 -42.96 2.82
C GLN A 426 -16.92 -42.55 1.39
N THR A 427 -17.79 -42.92 0.44
CA THR A 427 -17.62 -42.59 -0.97
C THR A 427 -17.85 -41.10 -1.22
N ILE A 428 -18.93 -40.53 -0.69
CA ILE A 428 -19.20 -39.09 -0.74
C ILE A 428 -18.07 -38.31 -0.06
N ALA A 429 -17.60 -38.75 1.11
CA ALA A 429 -16.51 -38.11 1.82
C ALA A 429 -15.21 -38.09 1.00
N ARG A 430 -14.88 -39.19 0.29
CA ARG A 430 -13.70 -39.25 -0.59
C ARG A 430 -13.79 -38.23 -1.73
N LEU A 431 -14.95 -38.09 -2.36
CA LEU A 431 -15.17 -37.12 -3.43
C LEU A 431 -15.12 -35.68 -2.88
N ARG A 432 -15.70 -35.45 -1.70
CA ARG A 432 -15.69 -34.15 -1.01
C ARG A 432 -14.29 -33.67 -0.63
N ILE A 433 -13.32 -34.55 -0.38
CA ILE A 433 -11.92 -34.14 -0.13
C ILE A 433 -11.38 -33.27 -1.27
N HIS A 434 -11.79 -33.51 -2.52
CA HIS A 434 -11.36 -32.69 -3.66
C HIS A 434 -11.96 -31.28 -3.64
N VAL A 435 -13.21 -31.17 -3.19
CA VAL A 435 -13.91 -29.90 -2.99
C VAL A 435 -13.25 -29.10 -1.87
N GLU A 436 -12.90 -29.77 -0.77
CA GLU A 436 -12.16 -29.14 0.33
C GLU A 436 -10.79 -28.62 -0.12
N ARG A 437 -10.12 -29.32 -1.08
CA ARG A 437 -8.87 -28.84 -1.70
C ARG A 437 -9.10 -27.62 -2.59
N ALA A 438 -10.18 -27.58 -3.36
CA ALA A 438 -10.53 -26.40 -4.17
C ALA A 438 -10.81 -25.18 -3.28
N ILE A 439 -11.60 -25.35 -2.23
CA ILE A 439 -11.92 -24.30 -1.27
C ILE A 439 -10.68 -23.89 -0.47
N ARG A 440 -9.79 -24.83 -0.16
CA ARG A 440 -8.50 -24.53 0.44
C ARG A 440 -7.68 -23.58 -0.43
N ARG A 441 -7.66 -23.74 -1.76
CA ARG A 441 -6.96 -22.79 -2.66
C ARG A 441 -7.48 -21.36 -2.50
N ILE A 442 -8.79 -21.18 -2.30
CA ILE A 442 -9.39 -19.87 -2.00
C ILE A 442 -8.90 -19.37 -0.63
N LYS A 443 -8.85 -20.24 0.38
CA LYS A 443 -8.35 -19.93 1.73
C LYS A 443 -6.86 -19.66 1.80
N GLU A 444 -6.06 -20.05 0.81
CA GLU A 444 -4.65 -19.69 0.72
C GLU A 444 -4.42 -18.26 0.21
N PHE A 445 -5.49 -17.50 -0.07
CA PHE A 445 -5.40 -16.05 -0.16
C PHE A 445 -5.46 -15.44 1.23
N HIS A 446 -4.28 -15.20 1.81
CA HIS A 446 -4.09 -14.78 3.20
C HIS A 446 -4.67 -13.39 3.53
N ILE A 447 -5.24 -12.67 2.56
CA ILE A 447 -6.08 -11.50 2.84
C ILE A 447 -7.31 -11.85 3.70
N PHE A 448 -7.78 -13.10 3.66
CA PHE A 448 -8.95 -13.59 4.41
C PHE A 448 -8.60 -14.33 5.71
N ASP A 449 -7.32 -14.56 6.00
CA ASP A 449 -6.89 -15.24 7.24
C ASP A 449 -7.21 -14.40 8.48
N GLY A 450 -7.10 -13.09 8.33
CA GLY A 450 -7.38 -12.12 9.38
C GLY A 450 -8.82 -11.60 9.35
N VAL A 451 -9.13 -10.82 10.37
CA VAL A 451 -10.39 -10.08 10.44
C VAL A 451 -10.38 -8.94 9.42
N ILE A 452 -11.28 -8.98 8.43
CA ILE A 452 -11.40 -7.90 7.46
C ILE A 452 -11.91 -6.64 8.14
N PRO A 453 -11.20 -5.50 8.03
CA PRO A 453 -11.65 -4.25 8.61
C PRO A 453 -12.92 -3.75 7.92
N MET A 454 -13.80 -3.09 8.68
CA MET A 454 -15.06 -2.55 8.15
C MET A 454 -14.85 -1.56 6.99
N THR A 455 -13.66 -0.96 6.89
CA THR A 455 -13.28 -0.05 5.80
C THR A 455 -13.18 -0.73 4.43
N LEU A 456 -12.99 -2.06 4.38
CA LEU A 456 -12.88 -2.83 3.13
C LEU A 456 -14.20 -3.45 2.69
N VAL A 457 -15.27 -3.33 3.49
CA VAL A 457 -16.59 -3.92 3.20
C VAL A 457 -17.14 -3.42 1.86
N GLY A 458 -16.90 -2.15 1.49
CA GLY A 458 -17.36 -1.61 0.21
C GLY A 458 -16.71 -2.24 -1.03
N SER A 459 -15.64 -3.03 -0.87
CA SER A 459 -14.96 -3.75 -1.95
C SER A 459 -14.83 -5.26 -1.68
N VAL A 460 -15.52 -5.79 -0.67
CA VAL A 460 -15.28 -7.16 -0.19
C VAL A 460 -15.75 -8.22 -1.18
N ASN A 461 -16.88 -8.01 -1.86
CA ASN A 461 -17.37 -8.90 -2.92
C ASN A 461 -16.37 -8.97 -4.09
N GLN A 462 -15.80 -7.82 -4.48
CA GLN A 462 -14.79 -7.77 -5.53
C GLN A 462 -13.55 -8.57 -5.15
N LEU A 463 -13.05 -8.41 -3.92
CA LEU A 463 -11.89 -9.17 -3.44
C LEU A 463 -12.20 -10.68 -3.38
N TRP A 464 -13.37 -11.04 -2.86
CA TRP A 464 -13.84 -12.42 -2.75
C TRP A 464 -13.92 -13.10 -4.11
N ALA A 465 -14.67 -12.52 -5.04
CA ALA A 465 -14.83 -13.06 -6.38
C ALA A 465 -13.49 -13.15 -7.12
N VAL A 466 -12.64 -12.12 -7.05
CA VAL A 466 -11.32 -12.15 -7.69
C VAL A 466 -10.44 -13.26 -7.11
N CYS A 467 -10.37 -13.43 -5.79
CA CYS A 467 -9.62 -14.52 -5.17
C CYS A 467 -10.14 -15.90 -5.61
N ALA A 468 -11.45 -16.10 -5.59
CA ALA A 468 -12.06 -17.35 -6.01
C ALA A 468 -11.81 -17.65 -7.49
N MET A 469 -11.90 -16.66 -8.38
CA MET A 469 -11.65 -16.87 -9.81
C MET A 469 -10.16 -17.07 -10.12
N LEU A 470 -9.27 -16.44 -9.35
CA LEU A 470 -7.82 -16.61 -9.54
C LEU A 470 -7.35 -18.05 -9.23
N THR A 471 -8.07 -18.84 -8.42
CA THR A 471 -7.69 -20.24 -8.15
C THR A 471 -7.74 -21.13 -9.39
N ASN A 472 -8.52 -20.75 -10.41
CA ASN A 472 -8.61 -21.51 -11.66
C ASN A 472 -7.31 -21.46 -12.48
N PHE A 473 -6.39 -20.53 -12.18
CA PHE A 473 -5.08 -20.45 -12.80
C PHE A 473 -3.99 -21.21 -12.02
N GLN A 474 -4.36 -21.99 -10.99
CA GLN A 474 -3.44 -22.78 -10.17
C GLN A 474 -3.26 -24.22 -10.69
N GLY A 475 -3.72 -24.49 -11.92
CA GLY A 475 -3.64 -25.80 -12.56
C GLY A 475 -4.68 -26.80 -12.02
N PRO A 476 -4.71 -28.03 -12.56
CA PRO A 476 -5.70 -29.04 -12.19
C PRO A 476 -5.57 -29.48 -10.72
N LEU A 477 -6.66 -29.96 -10.14
CA LEU A 477 -6.69 -30.60 -8.81
C LEU A 477 -6.58 -32.13 -8.88
N PHE A 478 -6.78 -32.70 -10.06
CA PHE A 478 -6.84 -34.13 -10.34
C PHE A 478 -5.71 -34.57 -11.26
#